data_AF-A0A535J729-F1
#
_entry.id   AF-A0A535J729-F1
#
_cell.length_a   1.000
_cell.length_b   1.000
_cell.length_c   1.000
_cell.angle_alpha   90.00
_cell.angle_beta   90.00
_cell.angle_gamma   90.00
#
_symmetry.space_group_name_H-M   'P 1'
#
loop_
_entity.id
_entity.type
_entity.pdbx_description
1 polymer ?
#
loop_
_entity_poly.entity_id
_entity_poly.type
_entity_poly.pdbx_seq_one_letter_code
_entity_poly.pdbx_strand_id
1 'polypeptide(L)'
;IDGDRMMTHPQFRLKLEAIGFGVFIPVFFVSSGIQFDLAALFSSPSTLLRVPVFLVASLFVRGVPALLYRPLVGSRRSVIAGLLQATSLSFIVAASQIGLELGLITKATGAALIAAGLLSVLIFPLLALTILRRSEGVSTVVPE
;
A
#
# COMPACT_ATOMS: atom_id res chain seq x y z
N ILE A 1 17.35 4.82 46.32
CA ILE A 1 17.94 4.76 44.97
C ILE A 1 16.75 4.92 44.03
N ASP A 2 16.49 6.17 43.63
CA ASP A 2 15.35 6.56 42.80
C ASP A 2 15.69 6.19 41.35
N GLY A 3 15.44 4.92 41.01
CA GLY A 3 15.68 4.35 39.69
C GLY A 3 14.48 4.61 38.79
N ASP A 4 14.76 5.24 37.65
CA ASP A 4 13.89 5.30 36.47
C ASP A 4 12.74 6.32 36.49
N ARG A 5 13.07 7.59 36.74
CA ARG A 5 12.43 8.66 35.95
C ARG A 5 12.81 8.45 34.49
N MET A 6 11.95 7.73 33.77
CA MET A 6 12.03 7.52 32.33
C MET A 6 12.27 8.88 31.65
N MET A 7 13.51 9.13 31.21
CA MET A 7 13.93 10.29 30.43
C MET A 7 13.35 10.20 29.01
N THR A 8 12.05 9.95 28.88
CA THR A 8 11.33 10.09 27.62
C THR A 8 11.17 11.58 27.38
N HIS A 9 12.05 12.15 26.57
CA HIS A 9 11.89 13.51 26.06
C HIS A 9 10.45 13.63 25.52
N PRO A 10 9.64 14.60 25.98
CA PRO A 10 8.18 14.64 25.74
C PRO A 10 7.78 14.74 24.26
N GLN A 11 8.76 14.95 23.37
CA GLN A 11 8.59 15.09 21.93
C GLN A 11 9.38 14.05 21.14
N PHE A 12 9.95 13.02 21.78
CA PHE A 12 10.79 12.04 21.11
C PHE A 12 10.06 11.36 19.94
N ARG A 13 8.81 10.93 20.16
CA ARG A 13 7.96 10.34 19.11
C ARG A 13 7.70 11.30 17.96
N LEU A 14 7.34 12.55 18.27
CA LEU A 14 7.11 13.59 17.27
C LEU A 14 8.36 13.87 16.43
N LYS A 15 9.55 13.93 17.07
CA LYS A 15 10.82 14.10 16.37
C LYS A 15 11.12 12.93 15.44
N LEU A 16 10.85 11.69 15.86
CA LEU A 16 11.00 10.50 15.02
C LEU A 16 10.02 10.51 13.83
N GLU A 17 8.75 10.84 14.06
CA GLU A 17 7.75 10.96 13.00
C GLU A 17 8.12 12.05 11.99
N ALA A 18 8.57 13.22 12.47
CA ALA A 18 9.00 14.32 11.61
C ALA A 18 10.15 13.90 10.70
N ILE A 19 11.13 13.16 11.20
CA ILE A 19 12.24 12.65 10.38
C ILE A 19 11.76 11.54 9.44
N GLY A 20 10.89 10.64 9.91
CA GLY A 20 10.33 9.55 9.12
C GLY A 20 9.54 10.05 7.90
N PHE A 21 8.58 10.94 8.11
CA PHE A 21 7.73 11.50 7.05
C PHE A 21 8.41 12.62 6.26
N GLY A 22 9.28 13.41 6.90
CA GLY A 22 9.93 14.56 6.28
C GLY A 22 11.17 14.22 5.45
N VAL A 23 11.90 13.15 5.79
CA VAL A 23 13.17 12.80 5.13
C VAL A 23 13.15 11.37 4.60
N PHE A 24 12.95 10.37 5.45
CA PHE A 24 13.17 8.97 5.06
C PHE A 24 12.17 8.44 4.03
N ILE A 25 10.87 8.69 4.22
CA ILE A 25 9.84 8.25 3.28
C ILE A 25 10.02 8.91 1.89
N PRO A 26 10.20 10.24 1.79
CA PRO A 26 10.50 10.88 0.50
C PRO A 26 11.75 10.32 -0.19
N VAL A 27 12.88 10.21 0.54
CA VAL A 27 14.14 9.69 -0.02
C VAL A 27 13.98 8.24 -0.49
N PHE A 28 13.27 7.41 0.28
CA PHE A 28 12.97 6.03 -0.10
C PHE A 28 12.22 5.96 -1.43
N PHE A 29 11.15 6.76 -1.61
CA PHE A 29 10.36 6.73 -2.84
C PHE A 29 11.10 7.34 -4.04
N VAL A 30 11.91 8.39 -3.84
CA VAL A 30 12.74 8.94 -4.93
C VAL A 30 13.80 7.93 -5.37
N SER A 31 14.54 7.34 -4.43
CA SER A 31 15.57 6.35 -4.72
C SER A 31 14.98 5.12 -5.41
N SER A 32 13.89 4.59 -4.87
CA SER A 32 13.21 3.43 -5.45
C SER A 32 12.59 3.73 -6.82
N GLY A 33 12.11 4.96 -7.03
CA GLY A 33 11.60 5.43 -8.31
C GLY A 33 12.69 5.49 -9.38
N ILE A 34 13.89 5.97 -9.02
CA ILE A 34 15.05 5.99 -9.92
C ILE A 34 15.52 4.57 -10.27
N GLN A 35 15.43 3.64 -9.32
CA GLN A 35 15.82 2.23 -9.52
C GLN A 35 14.77 1.40 -10.28
N PHE A 36 13.58 1.95 -10.53
CA PHE A 36 12.51 1.22 -11.19
C PHE A 36 12.83 0.96 -12.67
N ASP A 37 13.02 -0.32 -13.01
CA ASP A 37 13.44 -0.75 -14.35
C ASP A 37 12.25 -0.87 -15.32
N LEU A 38 11.86 0.26 -15.91
CA LEU A 38 10.81 0.34 -16.94
C LEU A 38 11.16 -0.50 -18.18
N ALA A 39 12.44 -0.54 -18.57
CA ALA A 39 12.86 -1.32 -19.73
C ALA A 39 12.62 -2.82 -19.51
N ALA A 40 12.94 -3.33 -18.31
CA ALA A 40 12.63 -4.70 -17.93
C ALA A 40 11.13 -4.98 -17.88
N LEU A 41 10.30 -4.01 -17.46
CA LEU A 41 8.83 -4.15 -17.45
C LEU A 41 8.27 -4.34 -18.87
N PHE A 42 8.72 -3.52 -19.82
CA PHE A 42 8.26 -3.56 -21.22
C PHE A 42 9.03 -4.56 -22.09
N SER A 43 9.96 -5.31 -21.52
CA SER A 43 10.79 -6.28 -22.26
C SER A 43 9.99 -7.39 -22.94
N SER A 44 8.83 -7.78 -22.39
CA SER A 44 7.97 -8.79 -22.98
C SER A 44 6.49 -8.60 -22.61
N PRO A 45 5.56 -9.03 -23.48
CA PRO A 45 4.14 -9.06 -23.17
C PRO A 45 3.82 -9.90 -21.92
N SER A 46 4.59 -10.98 -21.70
CA SER A 46 4.44 -11.83 -20.51
C SER A 46 4.75 -11.09 -19.21
N THR A 47 5.73 -10.18 -19.22
CA THR A 47 6.10 -9.37 -18.06
C THR A 47 4.96 -8.39 -17.74
N LEU A 48 4.39 -7.75 -18.76
CA LEU A 48 3.24 -6.86 -18.60
C LEU A 48 2.03 -7.61 -18.02
N LEU A 49 1.78 -8.84 -18.43
CA LEU A 49 0.67 -9.65 -17.92
C LEU A 49 0.84 -10.03 -16.44
N ARG A 50 2.08 -10.05 -15.90
CA ARG A 50 2.32 -10.27 -14.47
C ARG A 50 1.80 -9.12 -13.61
N VAL A 51 1.74 -7.90 -14.15
CA VAL A 51 1.27 -6.71 -13.41
C VAL A 51 -0.17 -6.88 -12.91
N PRO A 52 -1.18 -7.13 -13.78
CA PRO A 52 -2.55 -7.34 -13.30
C PRO A 52 -2.66 -8.59 -12.42
N VAL A 53 -1.86 -9.64 -12.67
CA VAL A 53 -1.83 -10.84 -11.82
C VAL A 53 -1.38 -10.49 -10.40
N PHE A 54 -0.27 -9.77 -10.23
CA PHE A 54 0.20 -9.34 -8.91
C PHE A 54 -0.73 -8.33 -8.26
N LEU A 55 -1.38 -7.45 -9.03
CA LEU A 55 -2.38 -6.52 -8.51
C LEU A 55 -3.57 -7.27 -7.90
N VAL A 56 -4.11 -8.25 -8.63
CA VAL A 56 -5.20 -9.11 -8.14
C VAL A 56 -4.74 -9.97 -6.96
N ALA A 57 -3.53 -10.53 -7.01
CA ALA A 57 -2.97 -11.30 -5.90
C ALA A 57 -2.82 -10.45 -4.63
N SER A 58 -2.35 -9.20 -4.75
CA SER A 58 -2.26 -8.26 -3.62
C SER A 58 -3.65 -7.96 -3.03
N LEU A 59 -4.64 -7.71 -3.89
CA LEU A 59 -6.02 -7.53 -3.46
C LEU A 59 -6.58 -8.78 -2.79
N PHE A 60 -6.23 -9.97 -3.27
CA PHE A 60 -6.67 -11.21 -2.66
C PHE A 60 -6.04 -11.41 -1.27
N VAL A 61 -4.71 -11.35 -1.18
CA VAL A 61 -3.96 -11.61 0.05
C VAL A 61 -4.26 -10.57 1.14
N ARG A 62 -4.48 -9.30 0.77
CA ARG A 62 -4.63 -8.19 1.72
C ARG A 62 -6.06 -7.67 1.84
N GLY A 63 -6.85 -7.77 0.77
CA GLY A 63 -8.24 -7.29 0.75
C GLY A 63 -9.26 -8.33 1.21
N VAL A 64 -9.07 -9.62 0.92
CA VAL A 64 -10.00 -10.68 1.39
C VAL A 64 -10.05 -10.79 2.92
N PRO A 65 -8.93 -10.68 3.67
CA PRO A 65 -8.99 -10.67 5.13
C PRO A 65 -9.90 -9.59 5.72
N ALA A 66 -10.16 -8.49 5.00
CA ALA A 66 -11.07 -7.45 5.47
C ALA A 66 -12.54 -7.91 5.54
N LEU A 67 -12.89 -9.05 4.92
CA LEU A 67 -14.21 -9.68 5.09
C LEU A 67 -14.47 -10.11 6.53
N LEU A 68 -13.42 -10.33 7.32
CA LEU A 68 -13.52 -10.59 8.76
C LEU A 68 -14.08 -9.38 9.53
N TYR A 69 -13.97 -8.16 8.99
CA TYR A 69 -14.53 -6.96 9.59
C TYR A 69 -16.04 -6.80 9.37
N ARG A 70 -16.66 -7.65 8.53
CA ARG A 70 -18.09 -7.57 8.20
C ARG A 70 -19.02 -7.45 9.43
N PRO A 71 -18.85 -8.24 10.50
CA PRO A 71 -19.73 -8.14 11.68
C PRO A 71 -19.59 -6.81 12.44
N LEU A 72 -18.44 -6.15 12.32
CA LEU A 72 -18.11 -4.94 13.08
C LEU A 72 -18.51 -3.66 12.34
N VAL A 73 -18.32 -3.64 11.02
CA VAL A 73 -18.48 -2.41 10.21
C VAL A 73 -19.50 -2.55 9.07
N GLY A 74 -20.06 -3.74 8.87
CA GLY A 74 -20.97 -4.05 7.76
C GLY A 74 -20.25 -4.36 6.44
N SER A 75 -20.98 -4.98 5.50
CA SER A 75 -20.41 -5.52 4.26
C SER A 75 -19.72 -4.45 3.41
N ARG A 76 -20.32 -3.27 3.27
CA ARG A 76 -19.77 -2.21 2.42
C ARG A 76 -18.49 -1.58 2.98
N ARG A 77 -18.47 -1.25 4.28
CA ARG A 77 -17.27 -0.68 4.92
C ARG A 77 -16.13 -1.71 4.98
N SER A 78 -16.47 -2.99 5.10
CA SER A 78 -15.51 -4.09 4.97
C SER A 78 -14.84 -4.13 3.58
N VAL A 79 -15.60 -3.91 2.49
CA VAL A 79 -15.02 -3.78 1.14
C VAL A 79 -14.10 -2.57 1.02
N ILE A 80 -14.52 -1.41 1.54
CA ILE A 80 -13.70 -0.18 1.55
C ILE A 80 -12.40 -0.43 2.32
N ALA A 81 -12.48 -1.05 3.50
CA ALA A 81 -11.32 -1.41 4.30
C ALA A 81 -10.37 -2.36 3.54
N GLY A 82 -10.91 -3.35 2.82
CA GLY A 82 -10.11 -4.28 2.03
C GLY A 82 -9.34 -3.61 0.89
N LEU A 83 -9.98 -2.69 0.16
CA LEU A 83 -9.33 -1.91 -0.90
C LEU A 83 -8.21 -1.02 -0.33
N LEU A 84 -8.48 -0.31 0.77
CA LEU A 84 -7.48 0.54 1.42
C LEU A 84 -6.32 -0.28 2.01
N GLN A 85 -6.60 -1.43 2.61
CA GLN A 85 -5.59 -2.33 3.18
C GLN A 85 -4.70 -3.00 2.11
N ALA A 86 -5.25 -3.23 0.91
CA ALA A 86 -4.51 -3.75 -0.23
C ALA A 86 -3.59 -2.72 -0.89
N THR A 87 -3.67 -1.44 -0.50
CA THR A 87 -2.80 -0.37 -1.00
C THR A 87 -1.43 -0.47 -0.35
N SER A 88 -0.42 -0.92 -1.11
CA SER A 88 0.92 -1.01 -0.57
C SER A 88 1.98 -0.97 -1.65
N LEU A 89 2.91 -0.05 -1.48
CA LEU A 89 4.08 0.09 -2.37
C LEU A 89 5.38 -0.12 -1.61
N SER A 90 5.56 0.52 -0.44
CA SER A 90 6.85 0.49 0.27
C SER A 90 7.33 -0.91 0.61
N PHE A 91 6.44 -1.77 1.11
CA PHE A 91 6.78 -3.15 1.41
C PHE A 91 7.15 -3.94 0.15
N ILE A 92 6.40 -3.77 -0.95
CA ILE A 92 6.65 -4.46 -2.21
C ILE A 92 8.00 -4.07 -2.80
N VAL A 93 8.31 -2.77 -2.78
CA VAL A 93 9.60 -2.23 -3.26
C VAL A 93 10.76 -2.82 -2.46
N ALA A 94 10.70 -2.75 -1.13
CA ALA A 94 11.76 -3.28 -0.26
C ALA A 94 11.94 -4.79 -0.44
N ALA A 95 10.86 -5.57 -0.45
CA ALA A 95 10.93 -7.02 -0.65
C ALA A 95 11.45 -7.39 -2.04
N SER A 96 11.10 -6.61 -3.08
CA SER A 96 11.58 -6.85 -4.45
C SER A 96 13.07 -6.55 -4.57
N GLN A 97 13.55 -5.47 -3.95
CA GLN A 97 14.99 -5.15 -3.91
C GLN A 97 15.78 -6.26 -3.23
N ILE A 98 15.35 -6.72 -2.05
CA ILE A 98 15.97 -7.84 -1.35
C ILE A 98 15.95 -9.10 -2.22
N GLY A 99 14.81 -9.41 -2.86
CA GLY A 99 14.71 -10.56 -3.75
C GLY A 99 15.64 -10.49 -4.96
N LEU A 100 15.88 -9.29 -5.52
CA LEU A 100 16.81 -9.08 -6.62
C LEU A 100 18.26 -9.24 -6.16
N GLU A 101 18.62 -8.66 -5.02
CA GLU A 101 19.95 -8.76 -4.41
C GLU A 101 20.31 -10.21 -4.07
N LEU A 102 19.33 -10.99 -3.58
CA LEU A 102 19.49 -12.41 -3.29
C LEU A 102 19.40 -13.31 -4.53
N GLY A 103 19.13 -12.75 -5.72
CA GLY A 103 18.96 -13.52 -6.95
C GLY A 103 17.70 -14.41 -6.98
N LEU A 104 16.74 -14.18 -6.08
CA LEU A 104 15.50 -14.95 -5.95
C LEU A 104 14.45 -14.56 -6.99
N ILE A 105 14.49 -13.33 -7.49
CA ILE A 105 13.59 -12.85 -8.54
C ILE A 105 14.38 -12.18 -9.67
N THR A 106 13.81 -12.20 -10.87
CA THR A 106 14.38 -11.50 -12.03
C THR A 106 14.03 -10.02 -12.02
N LYS A 107 14.81 -9.17 -12.73
CA LYS A 107 14.50 -7.75 -12.94
C LYS A 107 13.08 -7.53 -13.48
N ALA A 108 12.65 -8.37 -14.43
CA ALA A 108 11.31 -8.33 -15.00
C ALA A 108 10.22 -8.61 -13.95
N THR A 109 10.43 -9.61 -13.08
CA THR A 109 9.50 -9.91 -11.98
C THR A 109 9.45 -8.79 -10.95
N GLY A 110 10.61 -8.25 -10.55
CA GLY A 110 10.70 -7.12 -9.62
C GLY A 110 10.00 -5.86 -10.17
N ALA A 111 10.25 -5.53 -11.44
CA ALA A 111 9.57 -4.42 -12.11
C ALA A 111 8.05 -4.64 -12.17
N ALA A 112 7.58 -5.85 -12.49
CA ALA A 112 6.15 -6.15 -12.49
C ALA A 112 5.50 -6.04 -11.10
N LEU A 113 6.18 -6.48 -10.04
CA LEU A 113 5.72 -6.34 -8.65
C LEU A 113 5.59 -4.85 -8.25
N ILE A 114 6.63 -4.06 -8.52
CA ILE A 114 6.63 -2.62 -8.20
C ILE A 114 5.55 -1.89 -9.01
N ALA A 115 5.39 -2.21 -10.30
CA ALA A 115 4.32 -1.66 -11.14
C ALA A 115 2.92 -2.00 -10.58
N ALA A 116 2.70 -3.23 -10.14
CA ALA A 116 1.45 -3.62 -9.50
C ALA A 116 1.22 -2.86 -8.19
N GLY A 117 2.27 -2.66 -7.38
CA GLY A 117 2.24 -1.82 -6.19
C GLY A 117 1.83 -0.37 -6.51
N LEU A 118 2.42 0.24 -7.54
CA LEU A 118 2.09 1.59 -7.98
C LEU A 118 0.63 1.71 -8.42
N LEU A 119 0.17 0.76 -9.24
CA LEU A 119 -1.23 0.69 -9.66
C LEU A 119 -2.18 0.50 -8.47
N SER A 120 -1.80 -0.29 -7.46
CA SER A 120 -2.63 -0.46 -6.26
C SER A 120 -2.87 0.85 -5.51
N VAL A 121 -1.82 1.68 -5.38
CA VAL A 121 -1.87 2.99 -4.70
C VAL A 121 -2.72 4.00 -5.45
N LEU A 122 -2.81 3.88 -6.78
CA LEU A 122 -3.67 4.73 -7.59
C LEU A 122 -5.12 4.19 -7.60
N ILE A 123 -5.31 2.93 -7.93
CA ILE A 123 -6.62 2.37 -8.26
C ILE A 123 -7.45 2.09 -7.00
N PHE A 124 -6.88 1.44 -5.98
CA PHE A 124 -7.68 0.95 -4.86
C PHE A 124 -8.25 2.08 -3.98
N PRO A 125 -7.51 3.15 -3.63
CA PRO A 125 -8.08 4.29 -2.92
C PRO A 125 -9.17 4.99 -3.74
N LEU A 126 -8.99 5.15 -5.06
CA LEU A 126 -10.02 5.73 -5.92
C LEU A 126 -11.31 4.89 -5.92
N LEU A 127 -11.19 3.55 -6.02
CA LEU A 127 -12.34 2.65 -5.89
C LEU A 127 -12.97 2.72 -4.50
N ALA A 128 -12.18 2.76 -3.44
CA ALA A 128 -12.67 2.86 -2.07
C ALA A 128 -13.45 4.16 -1.85
N LEU A 129 -12.92 5.29 -2.33
CA LEU A 129 -13.54 6.62 -2.19
C LEU A 129 -14.80 6.76 -3.04
N THR A 130 -14.83 6.19 -4.25
CA THR A 130 -16.06 6.19 -5.08
C THR A 130 -17.17 5.35 -4.44
N ILE A 131 -16.83 4.19 -3.85
CA ILE A 131 -17.77 3.39 -3.07
C ILE A 131 -18.23 4.16 -1.83
N LEU A 132 -17.35 4.91 -1.15
CA LEU A 132 -17.71 5.69 0.03
C LEU A 132 -18.70 6.82 -0.31
N ARG A 133 -18.44 7.62 -1.35
CA ARG A 133 -19.28 8.77 -1.76
C ARG A 133 -20.70 8.37 -2.13
N ARG A 134 -20.88 7.20 -2.78
CA ARG A 134 -22.22 6.65 -3.08
C ARG A 134 -23.02 6.33 -1.80
N SER A 135 -22.41 6.34 -0.62
CA SER A 135 -23.07 6.07 0.66
C SER A 135 -23.72 7.30 1.26
N GLU A 136 -23.11 8.46 1.06
CA GLU A 136 -23.56 9.70 1.67
C GLU A 136 -24.77 10.27 0.93
N GLY A 137 -24.86 10.05 -0.39
CA GLY A 137 -25.98 10.49 -1.22
C GLY A 137 -27.32 9.76 -1.01
N VAL A 138 -27.40 8.76 -0.13
CA VAL A 138 -28.65 8.03 0.20
C VAL A 138 -29.25 8.49 1.54
N SER A 139 -28.49 9.20 2.37
CA SER A 139 -28.90 9.54 3.75
C SER A 139 -29.61 10.89 3.89
N THR A 140 -29.94 11.59 2.80
CA THR A 140 -30.54 12.95 2.84
C THR A 140 -32.04 13.01 2.56
N VAL A 141 -32.77 11.90 2.60
CA VAL A 141 -34.25 11.94 2.59
C VAL A 141 -34.77 11.87 4.02
N VAL A 142 -34.91 13.03 4.65
CA VAL A 142 -35.70 13.20 5.88
C VAL A 142 -37.15 13.45 5.44
N PRO A 143 -38.13 12.60 5.77
CA PRO A 143 -39.54 12.94 5.60
C PRO A 143 -39.96 13.95 6.67
N GLU A 144 -40.73 14.97 6.27
CA GLU A 144 -41.38 15.94 7.17
C GLU A 144 -42.24 15.28 8.26
#